data_AF-A0A919SFG0-F1
#
_entry.id   AF-A0A919SFG0-F1
#
_cell.length_a   1.000
_cell.length_b   1.000
_cell.length_c   1.000
_cell.angle_alpha   90.00
_cell.angle_beta   90.00
_cell.angle_gamma   90.00
#
_symmetry.space_group_name_H-M   'P 1'
#
loop_
_entity.id
_entity.type
_entity.pdbx_description
1 polymer ?
#
loop_
_entity_poly.entity_id
_entity_poly.type
_entity_poly.pdbx_seq_one_letter_code
_entity_poly.pdbx_strand_id
1 'polypeptide(L)'
;MAGALRLIGYWDGPGIEDGLPDVCEFVDAGVDLDVQRAVATYLRSGTCFVATAGWSVCRLCGVANGTTELTDGEHFVWPEGLAHYVEEHGVVLPEEVVAVAVRGPAPVVAEDLLEGGDVVIDTEWWSGRGGAAARHFPGCGRSGTTAAWNLPAVADIYVDGVPPGSVAVLVQLRKLLSTAWPYSGLRDLLGAQPVLAVGGGAPAELDRVLVAYPELRPYLFFGTEGGLVPLSS
;
A
#
# COMPACT_ATOMS: atom_id res chain seq x y z
N MET A 1 -35.85 -0.44 -13.63
CA MET A 1 -34.95 0.69 -13.38
C MET A 1 -33.56 0.10 -13.31
N ALA A 2 -32.65 0.46 -14.22
CA ALA A 2 -31.26 0.06 -14.07
C ALA A 2 -30.74 0.68 -12.77
N GLY A 3 -30.41 -0.15 -11.78
CA GLY A 3 -29.83 0.32 -10.52
C GLY A 3 -28.39 0.77 -10.76
N ALA A 4 -27.94 1.78 -10.04
CA ALA A 4 -26.52 2.14 -10.04
C ALA A 4 -25.75 1.16 -9.13
N LEU A 5 -24.65 0.59 -9.64
CA LEU A 5 -23.73 -0.23 -8.85
C LEU A 5 -22.70 0.68 -8.20
N ARG A 6 -22.36 0.41 -6.94
CA ARG A 6 -21.35 1.19 -6.21
C ARG A 6 -19.97 0.58 -6.42
N LEU A 7 -19.01 1.40 -6.82
CA LEU A 7 -17.61 1.02 -6.85
C LEU A 7 -17.08 0.93 -5.42
N ILE A 8 -16.37 -0.15 -5.07
CA ILE A 8 -15.76 -0.35 -3.75
C ILE A 8 -14.34 -0.93 -3.87
N GLY A 9 -13.53 -0.78 -2.82
CA GLY A 9 -12.20 -1.41 -2.75
C GLY A 9 -11.07 -0.67 -3.46
N TYR A 10 -11.29 0.58 -3.83
CA TYR A 10 -10.29 1.46 -4.42
C TYR A 10 -9.65 2.31 -3.33
N TRP A 11 -8.33 2.26 -3.23
CA TRP A 11 -7.61 2.90 -2.13
C TRP A 11 -6.75 4.06 -2.63
N ASP A 12 -6.62 5.08 -1.78
CA ASP A 12 -5.63 6.13 -1.96
C ASP A 12 -4.20 5.55 -2.07
N GLY A 13 -3.34 6.25 -2.79
CA GLY A 13 -1.97 5.85 -3.00
C GLY A 13 -1.25 6.61 -4.14
N PRO A 14 0.03 6.29 -4.37
CA PRO A 14 0.85 7.00 -5.33
C PRO A 14 0.24 7.03 -6.73
N GLY A 15 0.14 8.23 -7.32
CA GLY A 15 -0.34 8.42 -8.69
C GLY A 15 -1.86 8.35 -8.87
N ILE A 16 -2.63 8.29 -7.78
CA ILE A 16 -4.09 8.42 -7.79
C ILE A 16 -4.48 9.82 -7.32
N GLU A 17 -5.57 10.37 -7.86
CA GLU A 17 -6.09 11.69 -7.45
C GLU A 17 -6.59 11.67 -6.00
N ASP A 18 -6.43 12.79 -5.30
CA ASP A 18 -6.90 13.00 -3.93
C ASP A 18 -8.41 12.68 -3.82
N GLY A 19 -8.80 11.92 -2.80
CA GLY A 19 -10.21 11.72 -2.43
C GLY A 19 -10.66 10.27 -2.25
N LEU A 20 -9.80 9.28 -2.47
CA LEU A 20 -10.10 7.89 -2.11
C LEU A 20 -9.83 7.61 -0.62
N PRO A 21 -10.45 6.55 -0.05
CA PRO A 21 -10.18 6.15 1.32
C PRO A 21 -8.77 5.59 1.49
N ASP A 22 -8.17 5.84 2.65
CA ASP A 22 -6.94 5.20 3.09
C ASP A 22 -7.26 3.80 3.63
N VAL A 23 -6.74 2.76 2.98
CA VAL A 23 -6.97 1.36 3.35
C VAL A 23 -6.62 1.05 4.81
N CYS A 24 -5.67 1.77 5.40
CA CYS A 24 -5.27 1.55 6.79
C CYS A 24 -6.35 1.91 7.80
N GLU A 25 -7.28 2.78 7.44
CA GLU A 25 -8.41 3.15 8.30
C GLU A 25 -9.41 1.98 8.47
N PHE A 26 -9.32 0.97 7.61
CA PHE A 26 -10.21 -0.18 7.55
C PHE A 26 -9.59 -1.44 8.15
N VAL A 27 -8.34 -1.43 8.61
CA VAL A 27 -7.71 -2.63 9.18
C VAL A 27 -8.08 -2.79 10.66
N ASP A 28 -8.73 -3.90 11.00
CA ASP A 28 -9.08 -4.25 12.37
C ASP A 28 -8.59 -5.66 12.74
N ALA A 29 -7.70 -5.74 13.74
CA ALA A 29 -7.19 -7.00 14.26
C ALA A 29 -8.22 -7.77 15.12
N GLY A 30 -9.34 -7.13 15.47
CA GLY A 30 -10.46 -7.73 16.20
C GLY A 30 -11.60 -8.21 15.31
N VAL A 31 -11.43 -8.24 13.99
CA VAL A 31 -12.49 -8.68 13.05
C VAL A 31 -12.94 -10.11 13.36
N ASP A 32 -14.26 -10.33 13.32
CA ASP A 32 -14.84 -11.66 13.39
C ASP A 32 -14.41 -12.48 12.15
N LEU A 33 -13.67 -13.56 12.40
CA LEU A 33 -13.09 -14.39 11.34
C LEU A 33 -14.13 -15.08 10.47
N ASP A 34 -15.32 -15.38 11.00
CA ASP A 34 -16.37 -16.01 10.20
C ASP A 34 -17.03 -14.99 9.27
N VAL A 35 -17.22 -13.75 9.74
CA VAL A 35 -17.66 -12.63 8.89
C VAL A 35 -16.60 -12.32 7.83
N GLN A 36 -15.32 -12.25 8.22
CA GLN A 36 -14.20 -12.02 7.29
C GLN A 36 -14.18 -13.06 6.16
N ARG A 37 -14.31 -14.35 6.49
CA ARG A 37 -14.37 -15.44 5.51
C ARG A 37 -15.59 -15.35 4.60
N ALA A 38 -16.75 -14.99 5.14
CA ALA A 38 -17.96 -14.82 4.35
C ALA A 38 -17.80 -13.67 3.34
N VAL A 39 -17.25 -12.54 3.80
CA VAL A 39 -16.95 -11.37 2.95
C VAL A 39 -15.96 -11.74 1.85
N ALA A 40 -14.86 -12.40 2.19
CA ALA A 40 -13.88 -12.82 1.21
C ALA A 40 -14.45 -13.80 0.17
N THR A 41 -15.28 -14.76 0.62
CA THR A 41 -15.96 -15.71 -0.27
C THR A 41 -16.86 -14.98 -1.28
N TYR A 42 -17.67 -14.03 -0.81
CA TYR A 42 -18.50 -13.19 -1.65
C TYR A 42 -17.66 -12.45 -2.71
N LEU A 43 -16.60 -11.76 -2.29
CA LEU A 43 -15.74 -10.99 -3.19
C LEU A 43 -15.07 -11.85 -4.26
N ARG A 44 -14.61 -13.06 -3.91
CA ARG A 44 -13.98 -14.01 -4.85
C ARG A 44 -14.96 -14.62 -5.85
N SER A 45 -16.24 -14.67 -5.49
CA SER A 45 -17.29 -15.27 -6.32
C SER A 45 -17.93 -14.33 -7.34
N GLY A 46 -17.52 -13.05 -7.36
CA GLY A 46 -18.06 -12.07 -8.29
C GLY A 46 -17.89 -12.47 -9.75
N THR A 47 -18.82 -12.01 -10.60
CA THR A 47 -18.74 -12.19 -12.04
C THR A 47 -17.76 -11.17 -12.62
N CYS A 48 -16.89 -11.58 -13.54
CA CYS A 48 -15.96 -10.67 -14.22
C CYS A 48 -16.74 -9.58 -14.97
N PHE A 49 -16.51 -8.33 -14.60
CA PHE A 49 -17.13 -7.13 -15.18
C PHE A 49 -16.22 -6.54 -16.26
N VAL A 50 -14.94 -6.34 -15.94
CA VAL A 50 -13.93 -5.79 -16.86
C VAL A 50 -12.58 -6.47 -16.61
N ALA A 51 -11.84 -6.78 -17.66
CA ALA A 51 -10.44 -7.21 -17.57
C ALA A 51 -9.53 -6.13 -18.14
N THR A 52 -8.41 -5.86 -17.46
CA THR A 52 -7.41 -4.87 -17.89
C THR A 52 -6.09 -5.54 -18.23
N ALA A 53 -5.24 -4.87 -19.03
CA ALA A 53 -3.94 -5.39 -19.44
C ALA A 53 -2.81 -5.17 -18.40
N GLY A 54 -3.13 -4.61 -17.23
CA GLY A 54 -2.18 -4.35 -16.15
C GLY A 54 -2.54 -5.12 -14.88
N TRP A 55 -1.59 -5.26 -13.96
CA TRP A 55 -1.84 -5.80 -12.62
C TRP A 55 -1.95 -4.68 -11.60
N SER A 56 -2.89 -4.84 -10.67
CA SER A 56 -2.92 -4.02 -9.47
C SER A 56 -1.91 -4.56 -8.44
N VAL A 57 -1.55 -3.73 -7.45
CA VAL A 57 -0.60 -4.08 -6.38
C VAL A 57 -1.26 -3.80 -5.05
N CYS A 58 -1.12 -4.72 -4.09
CA CYS A 58 -1.63 -4.51 -2.73
C CYS A 58 -0.91 -3.34 -2.05
N ARG A 59 -1.66 -2.36 -1.54
CA ARG A 59 -1.12 -1.16 -0.86
C ARG A 59 -0.60 -1.41 0.55
N LEU A 60 -0.73 -2.64 1.05
CA LEU A 60 -0.23 -3.03 2.38
C LEU A 60 1.02 -3.92 2.26
N CYS A 61 1.04 -4.87 1.34
CA CYS A 61 2.14 -5.84 1.23
C CYS A 61 2.86 -5.89 -0.13
N GLY A 62 2.35 -5.21 -1.16
CA GLY A 62 3.04 -5.07 -2.44
C GLY A 62 2.94 -6.26 -3.39
N VAL A 63 2.18 -7.30 -3.06
CA VAL A 63 1.98 -8.43 -3.98
C VAL A 63 1.08 -8.04 -5.15
N ALA A 64 1.21 -8.74 -6.27
CA ALA A 64 0.28 -8.61 -7.39
C ALA A 64 -1.14 -8.95 -6.92
N ASN A 65 -2.10 -8.09 -7.26
CA ASN A 65 -3.41 -8.07 -6.62
C ASN A 65 -4.56 -8.06 -7.66
N GLY A 66 -4.45 -8.94 -8.66
CA GLY A 66 -5.47 -9.13 -9.69
C GLY A 66 -5.36 -8.16 -10.87
N THR A 67 -6.11 -8.48 -11.93
CA THR A 67 -6.15 -7.74 -13.21
C THR A 67 -7.58 -7.45 -13.67
N THR A 68 -8.57 -7.84 -12.88
CA THR A 68 -10.00 -7.80 -13.24
C THR A 68 -10.82 -7.03 -12.22
N GLU A 69 -11.92 -6.45 -12.70
CA GLU A 69 -13.02 -5.94 -11.90
C GLU A 69 -14.13 -6.99 -11.88
N LEU A 70 -14.72 -7.19 -10.71
CA LEU A 70 -15.79 -8.15 -10.45
C LEU A 70 -17.06 -7.41 -10.02
N THR A 71 -18.21 -8.06 -10.20
CA THR A 71 -19.51 -7.53 -9.78
C THR A 71 -20.45 -8.62 -9.29
N ASP A 72 -21.42 -8.23 -8.45
CA ASP A 72 -22.61 -9.03 -8.13
C ASP A 72 -23.81 -8.71 -9.04
N GLY A 73 -23.67 -7.70 -9.93
CA GLY A 73 -24.69 -7.26 -10.86
C GLY A 73 -25.88 -6.54 -10.21
N GLU A 74 -25.87 -6.33 -8.89
CA GLU A 74 -27.01 -5.73 -8.17
C GLU A 74 -26.59 -4.57 -7.25
N HIS A 75 -25.46 -4.68 -6.54
CA HIS A 75 -25.05 -3.70 -5.54
C HIS A 75 -23.68 -3.08 -5.82
N PHE A 76 -22.70 -3.87 -6.23
CA PHE A 76 -21.30 -3.47 -6.19
C PHE A 76 -20.48 -3.87 -7.43
N VAL A 77 -19.45 -3.09 -7.70
CA VAL A 77 -18.30 -3.43 -8.56
C VAL A 77 -17.02 -3.24 -7.75
N TRP A 78 -16.06 -4.16 -7.87
CA TRP A 78 -14.84 -4.14 -7.07
C TRP A 78 -13.65 -4.77 -7.81
N PRO A 79 -12.41 -4.39 -7.47
CA PRO A 79 -11.24 -5.05 -8.02
C PRO A 79 -11.12 -6.46 -7.43
N GLU A 80 -10.72 -7.43 -8.26
CA GLU A 80 -10.44 -8.83 -7.86
C GLU A 80 -9.60 -8.92 -6.58
N GLY A 81 -8.62 -8.04 -6.47
CA GLY A 81 -7.71 -7.95 -5.34
C GLY A 81 -8.33 -7.46 -4.03
N LEU A 82 -9.61 -7.04 -3.99
CA LEU A 82 -10.26 -6.62 -2.74
C LEU A 82 -10.33 -7.76 -1.72
N ALA A 83 -10.53 -8.99 -2.17
CA ALA A 83 -10.57 -10.17 -1.30
C ALA A 83 -9.25 -10.37 -0.53
N HIS A 84 -8.11 -10.10 -1.18
CA HIS A 84 -6.79 -10.23 -0.56
C HIS A 84 -6.63 -9.29 0.64
N TYR A 85 -7.12 -8.04 0.55
CA TYR A 85 -7.09 -7.11 1.69
C TYR A 85 -7.89 -7.64 2.89
N VAL A 86 -9.06 -8.23 2.63
CA VAL A 86 -9.91 -8.78 3.68
C VAL A 86 -9.21 -9.98 4.34
N GLU A 87 -8.71 -10.94 3.56
CA GLU A 87 -8.14 -12.19 4.06
C GLU A 87 -6.77 -12.01 4.73
N GLU A 88 -5.84 -11.34 4.06
CA GLU A 88 -4.44 -11.28 4.48
C GLU A 88 -4.15 -10.10 5.41
N HIS A 89 -5.01 -9.08 5.38
CA HIS A 89 -4.74 -7.82 6.09
C HIS A 89 -5.84 -7.42 7.08
N GLY A 90 -6.92 -8.20 7.21
CA GLY A 90 -7.99 -7.90 8.16
C GLY A 90 -8.71 -6.60 7.86
N VAL A 91 -8.82 -6.23 6.58
CA VAL A 91 -9.63 -5.08 6.16
C VAL A 91 -11.11 -5.39 6.39
N VAL A 92 -11.76 -4.53 7.18
CA VAL A 92 -13.19 -4.54 7.49
C VAL A 92 -13.89 -3.54 6.61
N LEU A 93 -14.75 -4.02 5.70
CA LEU A 93 -15.52 -3.17 4.80
C LEU A 93 -16.71 -2.51 5.51
N PRO A 94 -17.29 -1.43 4.95
CA PRO A 94 -18.49 -0.80 5.49
C PRO A 94 -19.62 -1.81 5.73
N GLU A 95 -20.44 -1.56 6.77
CA GLU A 95 -21.52 -2.45 7.22
C GLU A 95 -22.47 -2.82 6.06
N GLU A 96 -22.73 -1.88 5.14
CA GLU A 96 -23.61 -2.11 4.00
C GLU A 96 -23.05 -3.16 3.03
N VAL A 97 -21.72 -3.24 2.88
CA VAL A 97 -21.06 -4.27 2.07
C VAL A 97 -21.12 -5.61 2.80
N VAL A 98 -20.81 -5.61 4.10
CA VAL A 98 -20.84 -6.81 4.95
C VAL A 98 -22.25 -7.42 4.94
N ALA A 99 -23.29 -6.62 5.10
CA ALA A 99 -24.69 -7.07 5.13
C ALA A 99 -25.16 -7.75 3.82
N VAL A 100 -24.55 -7.42 2.67
CA VAL A 100 -24.79 -8.12 1.41
C VAL A 100 -23.94 -9.39 1.36
N ALA A 101 -22.65 -9.28 1.66
CA ALA A 101 -21.70 -10.37 1.53
C ALA A 101 -22.00 -11.57 2.45
N VAL A 102 -22.51 -11.33 3.66
CA VAL A 102 -22.89 -12.42 4.59
C VAL A 102 -24.12 -13.21 4.15
N ARG A 103 -24.83 -12.77 3.10
CA ARG A 103 -25.95 -13.53 2.51
C ARG A 103 -25.46 -14.75 1.72
N GLY A 104 -24.19 -14.75 1.31
CA GLY A 104 -23.57 -15.85 0.56
C GLY A 104 -22.74 -15.36 -0.63
N PRO A 105 -22.33 -16.28 -1.52
CA PRO A 105 -21.61 -15.95 -2.75
C PRO A 105 -22.39 -14.96 -3.61
N ALA A 106 -21.66 -14.11 -4.36
CA ALA A 106 -22.23 -13.24 -5.37
C ALA A 106 -22.96 -14.09 -6.44
N PRO A 107 -24.14 -13.65 -6.91
CA PRO A 107 -24.84 -14.34 -7.97
C PRO A 107 -24.06 -14.26 -9.28
N VAL A 108 -24.24 -15.28 -10.13
CA VAL A 108 -23.73 -15.26 -11.50
C VAL A 108 -24.58 -14.28 -12.30
N VAL A 109 -23.94 -13.28 -12.89
CA VAL A 109 -24.59 -12.25 -13.69
C VAL A 109 -24.61 -12.69 -15.16
N ALA A 110 -25.75 -12.51 -15.84
CA ALA A 110 -25.87 -12.80 -17.26
C ALA A 110 -25.07 -11.79 -18.11
N GLU A 111 -24.47 -12.26 -19.20
CA GLU A 111 -23.64 -11.46 -20.12
C GLU A 111 -24.37 -10.20 -20.62
N ASP A 112 -25.69 -10.27 -20.81
CA ASP A 112 -26.54 -9.18 -21.30
C ASP A 112 -26.50 -7.91 -20.41
N LEU A 113 -26.22 -8.04 -19.10
CA LEU A 113 -26.10 -6.89 -18.19
C LEU A 113 -24.82 -6.08 -18.46
N LEU A 114 -23.80 -6.72 -19.04
CA LEU A 114 -22.53 -6.12 -19.43
C LEU A 114 -22.60 -5.47 -20.82
N GLU A 115 -23.45 -6.02 -21.71
CA GLU A 115 -23.59 -5.56 -23.10
C GLU A 115 -24.61 -4.41 -23.26
N GLY A 116 -25.56 -4.28 -22.33
CA GLY A 116 -26.67 -3.32 -22.42
C GLY A 116 -26.29 -1.84 -22.24
N GLY A 117 -25.08 -1.51 -21.79
CA GLY A 117 -24.55 -0.14 -21.73
C GLY A 117 -25.21 0.81 -20.70
N ASP A 118 -26.27 0.40 -20.01
CA ASP A 118 -27.07 1.24 -19.10
C ASP A 118 -26.74 1.03 -17.60
N VAL A 119 -25.58 0.47 -17.27
CA VAL A 119 -25.15 0.32 -15.87
C VAL A 119 -24.39 1.58 -15.44
N VAL A 120 -24.98 2.33 -14.50
CA VAL A 120 -24.34 3.49 -13.88
C VAL A 120 -23.45 3.00 -12.74
N ILE A 121 -22.17 3.40 -12.74
CA ILE A 121 -21.25 3.14 -11.63
C ILE A 121 -21.18 4.39 -10.74
N ASP A 122 -21.63 4.28 -9.51
CA ASP A 122 -21.49 5.29 -8.47
C ASP A 122 -20.10 5.16 -7.82
N THR A 123 -19.22 6.10 -8.13
CA THR A 123 -17.86 6.18 -7.57
C THR A 123 -17.80 7.06 -6.31
N GLU A 124 -18.75 7.99 -6.14
CA GLU A 124 -18.74 8.99 -5.07
C GLU A 124 -19.00 8.36 -3.71
N TRP A 125 -19.86 7.33 -3.66
CA TRP A 125 -20.21 6.64 -2.41
C TRP A 125 -18.98 6.12 -1.65
N TRP A 126 -17.97 5.66 -2.38
CA TRP A 126 -16.76 5.08 -1.80
C TRP A 126 -15.72 6.13 -1.44
N SER A 127 -15.51 7.13 -2.30
CA SER A 127 -14.59 8.25 -2.04
C SER A 127 -14.93 8.99 -0.74
N GLY A 128 -16.22 9.07 -0.38
CA GLY A 128 -16.65 9.68 0.89
C GLY A 128 -16.46 8.83 2.15
N ARG A 129 -15.91 7.60 2.05
CA ARG A 129 -15.75 6.70 3.20
C ARG A 129 -14.44 6.97 3.93
N GLY A 130 -14.50 6.94 5.26
CA GLY A 130 -13.35 6.88 6.15
C GLY A 130 -13.56 5.76 7.15
N GLY A 131 -12.49 5.11 7.57
CA GLY A 131 -12.53 4.05 8.56
C GLY A 131 -12.32 4.58 9.99
N ALA A 132 -12.72 3.79 10.99
CA ALA A 132 -12.63 4.18 12.40
C ALA A 132 -11.32 3.76 13.10
N ALA A 133 -10.44 3.00 12.42
CA ALA A 133 -9.32 2.29 13.03
C ALA A 133 -7.97 2.73 12.44
N ALA A 134 -7.23 3.58 13.14
CA ALA A 134 -5.89 4.01 12.71
C ALA A 134 -4.82 3.00 13.13
N ARG A 135 -4.60 1.95 12.33
CA ARG A 135 -3.30 1.27 12.29
C ARG A 135 -2.63 1.61 10.97
N HIS A 136 -1.75 2.62 10.99
CA HIS A 136 -0.93 2.95 9.83
C HIS A 136 0.11 1.86 9.61
N PHE A 137 0.07 1.20 8.45
CA PHE A 137 1.10 0.27 8.02
C PHE A 137 2.11 0.98 7.10
N PRO A 138 3.37 0.49 7.01
CA PRO A 138 4.28 0.92 5.95
C PRO A 138 3.60 0.78 4.58
N GLY A 139 3.55 1.85 3.77
CA GLY A 139 2.90 1.86 2.45
C GLY A 139 1.55 2.59 2.38
N CYS A 140 0.99 2.96 3.53
CA CYS A 140 -0.18 3.82 3.68
C CYS A 140 0.13 5.28 3.30
N GLY A 141 -0.76 5.97 2.59
CA GLY A 141 -0.57 7.37 2.18
C GLY A 141 -0.43 8.35 3.35
N ARG A 142 -1.02 8.02 4.52
CA ARG A 142 -0.90 8.79 5.77
C ARG A 142 0.22 8.28 6.69
N SER A 143 0.87 7.17 6.35
CA SER A 143 2.07 6.74 7.05
C SER A 143 3.24 7.58 6.60
N GLY A 144 4.03 8.09 7.55
CA GLY A 144 5.34 8.68 7.25
C GLY A 144 6.35 7.65 6.71
N THR A 145 5.96 6.37 6.60
CA THR A 145 6.81 5.26 6.18
C THR A 145 6.38 4.74 4.81
N THR A 146 7.29 4.86 3.84
CA THR A 146 7.16 4.18 2.54
C THR A 146 7.40 2.69 2.70
N ALA A 147 6.54 1.86 2.12
CA ALA A 147 6.79 0.43 2.07
C ALA A 147 7.91 0.10 1.09
N ALA A 148 8.66 -0.97 1.38
CA ALA A 148 9.74 -1.49 0.55
C ALA A 148 9.36 -1.69 -0.93
N TRP A 149 8.12 -2.13 -1.19
CA TRP A 149 7.60 -2.40 -2.53
C TRP A 149 7.16 -1.14 -3.28
N ASN A 150 7.11 0.01 -2.60
CA ASN A 150 6.83 1.32 -3.17
C ASN A 150 8.10 2.20 -3.25
N LEU A 151 9.26 1.64 -2.95
CA LEU A 151 10.54 2.33 -3.10
C LEU A 151 10.93 2.39 -4.59
N PRO A 152 11.52 3.51 -5.05
CA PRO A 152 11.97 3.61 -6.42
C PRO A 152 13.09 2.60 -6.71
N ALA A 153 13.15 2.12 -7.96
CA ALA A 153 14.18 1.18 -8.39
C ALA A 153 15.59 1.78 -8.28
N VAL A 154 15.71 3.09 -8.53
CA VAL A 154 16.95 3.85 -8.44
C VAL A 154 16.67 5.20 -7.77
N ALA A 155 17.44 5.53 -6.73
CA ALA A 155 17.45 6.85 -6.12
C ALA A 155 18.76 7.13 -5.38
N ASP A 156 19.05 8.42 -5.17
CA ASP A 156 20.15 8.85 -4.33
C ASP A 156 19.87 8.51 -2.86
N ILE A 157 20.81 7.83 -2.19
CA ILE A 157 20.71 7.41 -0.80
C ILE A 157 21.48 8.38 0.09
N TYR A 158 20.81 8.89 1.11
CA TYR A 158 21.34 9.85 2.06
C TYR A 158 21.44 9.24 3.46
N VAL A 159 22.44 9.70 4.21
CA VAL A 159 22.57 9.47 5.64
C VAL A 159 22.28 10.78 6.38
N ASP A 160 21.34 10.73 7.32
CA ASP A 160 20.94 11.89 8.13
C ASP A 160 20.58 11.47 9.57
N GLY A 161 20.51 12.43 10.49
CA GLY A 161 20.07 12.22 11.87
C GLY A 161 21.01 11.42 12.78
N VAL A 162 22.22 11.06 12.33
CA VAL A 162 23.20 10.34 13.14
C VAL A 162 23.70 11.25 14.27
N PRO A 163 23.63 10.84 15.54
CA PRO A 163 24.07 11.68 16.65
C PRO A 163 25.57 12.03 16.56
N PRO A 164 26.00 13.25 16.96
CA PRO A 164 27.41 13.68 16.87
C PRO A 164 28.44 12.82 17.62
N GLY A 165 27.99 11.99 18.58
CA GLY A 165 28.83 11.03 19.30
C GLY A 165 28.91 9.64 18.65
N SER A 166 28.09 9.37 17.63
CA SER A 166 27.81 8.02 17.14
C SER A 166 28.64 7.63 15.91
N VAL A 167 29.96 7.82 15.96
CA VAL A 167 30.88 7.43 14.86
C VAL A 167 30.73 5.95 14.50
N ALA A 168 30.40 5.09 15.47
CA ALA A 168 30.16 3.66 15.24
C ALA A 168 29.02 3.41 14.23
N VAL A 169 27.96 4.22 14.26
CA VAL A 169 26.85 4.15 13.30
C VAL A 169 27.35 4.48 11.89
N LEU A 170 28.15 5.54 11.72
CA LEU A 170 28.75 5.85 10.41
C LEU A 170 29.68 4.74 9.91
N VAL A 171 30.40 4.05 10.80
CA VAL A 171 31.24 2.90 10.41
C VAL A 171 30.39 1.73 9.92
N GLN A 172 29.26 1.45 10.56
CA GLN A 172 28.32 0.42 10.11
C GLN A 172 27.67 0.80 8.77
N LEU A 173 27.17 2.03 8.64
CA LEU A 173 26.58 2.56 7.41
C LEU A 173 27.58 2.53 6.24
N ARG A 174 28.83 2.91 6.49
CA ARG A 174 29.91 2.82 5.50
C ARG A 174 30.11 1.40 4.97
N LYS A 175 30.09 0.41 5.87
CA LYS A 175 30.22 -1.01 5.50
C LYS A 175 28.99 -1.49 4.72
N LEU A 176 27.80 -1.18 5.21
CA LEU A 176 26.53 -1.56 4.59
C LEU A 176 26.41 -1.01 3.16
N LEU A 177 26.68 0.28 2.99
CA LEU A 177 26.56 1.00 1.72
C LEU A 177 27.80 0.87 0.83
N SER A 178 28.84 0.18 1.30
CA SER A 178 30.14 0.07 0.61
C SER A 178 30.75 1.42 0.19
N THR A 179 30.58 2.46 1.01
CA THR A 179 31.05 3.82 0.68
C THR A 179 32.53 4.02 0.99
N ALA A 180 33.18 4.89 0.21
CA ALA A 180 34.61 5.15 0.30
C ALA A 180 35.01 6.21 1.36
N TRP A 181 34.12 6.53 2.31
CA TRP A 181 34.40 7.56 3.32
C TRP A 181 35.67 7.25 4.13
N PRO A 182 36.66 8.15 4.20
CA PRO A 182 37.87 7.92 4.97
C PRO A 182 37.56 7.97 6.47
N TYR A 183 38.16 7.07 7.27
CA TYR A 183 37.96 7.06 8.73
C TYR A 183 38.29 8.39 9.39
N SER A 184 39.29 9.12 8.88
CA SER A 184 39.68 10.44 9.36
C SER A 184 38.61 11.52 9.17
N GLY A 185 37.73 11.35 8.18
CA GLY A 185 36.67 12.32 7.84
C GLY A 185 35.30 12.02 8.45
N LEU A 186 35.13 10.90 9.17
CA LEU A 186 33.80 10.50 9.68
C LEU A 186 33.20 11.52 10.65
N ARG A 187 34.04 12.22 11.45
CA ARG A 187 33.54 13.27 12.34
C ARG A 187 33.02 14.48 11.58
N ASP A 188 33.68 14.84 10.49
CA ASP A 188 33.25 15.97 9.65
C ASP A 188 31.91 15.64 8.99
N LEU A 189 31.69 14.37 8.59
CA LEU A 189 30.41 13.91 8.05
C LEU A 189 29.25 14.07 9.05
N LEU A 190 29.47 13.85 10.35
CA LEU A 190 28.42 14.04 11.37
C LEU A 190 27.93 15.50 11.41
N GLY A 191 28.81 16.46 11.14
CA GLY A 191 28.48 17.89 11.09
C GLY A 191 27.92 18.36 9.75
N ALA A 192 28.00 17.53 8.71
CA ALA A 192 27.59 17.87 7.34
C ALA A 192 26.28 17.19 6.90
N GLN A 193 25.54 16.58 7.84
CA GLN A 193 24.29 15.89 7.56
C GLN A 193 23.20 16.86 7.07
N PRO A 194 22.34 16.45 6.11
CA PRO A 194 22.33 15.15 5.43
C PRO A 194 23.49 14.98 4.43
N VAL A 195 24.07 13.79 4.38
CA VAL A 195 25.19 13.45 3.48
C VAL A 195 24.71 12.49 2.39
N LEU A 196 24.96 12.81 1.12
CA LEU A 196 24.79 11.86 0.03
C LEU A 196 25.79 10.70 0.18
N ALA A 197 25.26 9.49 0.38
CA ALA A 197 26.06 8.29 0.59
C ALA A 197 26.28 7.49 -0.69
N VAL A 198 25.22 7.29 -1.48
CA VAL A 198 25.28 6.55 -2.75
C VAL A 198 24.44 7.30 -3.79
N GLY A 199 25.05 7.69 -4.90
CA GLY A 199 24.31 8.23 -6.05
C GLY A 199 23.70 7.10 -6.88
N GLY A 200 22.41 7.19 -7.19
CA GLY A 200 21.70 6.17 -7.97
C GLY A 200 21.74 4.76 -7.35
N GLY A 201 21.59 4.66 -6.03
CA GLY A 201 21.46 3.38 -5.33
C GLY A 201 20.10 2.71 -5.58
N ALA A 202 19.93 1.49 -5.08
CA ALA A 202 18.68 0.73 -5.15
C ALA A 202 17.98 0.67 -3.77
N PRO A 203 17.13 1.65 -3.43
CA PRO A 203 16.36 1.69 -2.19
C PRO A 203 15.70 0.37 -1.79
N ALA A 204 15.02 -0.29 -2.73
CA ALA A 204 14.32 -1.55 -2.49
C ALA A 204 15.27 -2.71 -2.13
N GLU A 205 16.49 -2.72 -2.67
CA GLU A 205 17.49 -3.73 -2.27
C GLU A 205 18.07 -3.41 -0.91
N LEU A 206 18.35 -2.14 -0.64
CA LEU A 206 18.87 -1.68 0.64
C LEU A 206 17.90 -1.96 1.79
N ASP A 207 16.60 -1.73 1.58
CA ASP A 207 15.56 -2.03 2.58
C ASP A 207 15.55 -3.53 2.98
N ARG A 208 15.68 -4.43 2.00
CA ARG A 208 15.78 -5.87 2.29
C ARG A 208 17.00 -6.20 3.15
N VAL A 209 18.13 -5.55 2.93
CA VAL A 209 19.34 -5.75 3.74
C VAL A 209 19.14 -5.17 5.15
N LEU A 210 18.40 -4.07 5.29
CA LEU A 210 18.12 -3.43 6.57
C LEU A 210 17.26 -4.26 7.52
N VAL A 211 16.64 -5.35 7.05
CA VAL A 211 16.02 -6.35 7.93
C VAL A 211 17.04 -6.92 8.94
N ALA A 212 18.31 -7.06 8.53
CA ALA A 212 19.38 -7.55 9.39
C ALA A 212 20.03 -6.45 10.26
N TYR A 213 19.70 -5.17 10.02
CA TYR A 213 20.32 -4.01 10.69
C TYR A 213 19.26 -2.96 11.09
N PRO A 214 18.28 -3.33 11.94
CA PRO A 214 17.19 -2.44 12.31
C PRO A 214 17.66 -1.13 12.97
N GLU A 215 18.83 -1.15 13.63
CA GLU A 215 19.42 0.02 14.26
C GLU A 215 19.91 1.11 13.29
N LEU A 216 20.13 0.74 12.02
CA LEU A 216 20.63 1.66 10.99
C LEU A 216 19.50 2.36 10.21
N ARG A 217 18.29 1.80 10.25
CA ARG A 217 17.11 2.30 9.53
C ARG A 217 16.81 3.78 9.79
N PRO A 218 16.85 4.29 11.04
CA PRO A 218 16.46 5.69 11.31
C PRO A 218 17.37 6.72 10.64
N TYR A 219 18.52 6.30 10.10
CA TYR A 219 19.54 7.18 9.54
C TYR A 219 19.63 7.11 8.02
N LEU A 220 18.73 6.38 7.37
CA LEU A 220 18.81 6.08 5.94
C LEU A 220 17.59 6.60 5.20
N PHE A 221 17.85 7.47 4.23
CA PHE A 221 16.84 8.18 3.45
C PHE A 221 17.14 8.04 1.96
N PHE A 222 16.12 8.24 1.11
CA PHE A 222 16.31 8.41 -0.32
C PHE A 222 15.80 9.79 -0.76
N GLY A 223 16.42 10.34 -1.79
CA GLY A 223 16.06 11.64 -2.36
C GLY A 223 14.85 11.57 -3.28
N THR A 224 13.95 12.54 -3.16
CA THR A 224 12.81 12.78 -4.06
C THR A 224 12.76 14.27 -4.43
N GLU A 225 11.91 14.67 -5.38
CA GLU A 225 11.68 16.09 -5.69
C GLU A 225 11.16 16.89 -4.47
N GLY A 226 10.46 16.22 -3.54
CA GLY A 226 9.91 16.80 -2.32
C GLY A 226 10.86 16.80 -1.11
N GLY A 227 12.08 16.30 -1.25
CA GLY A 227 13.06 16.18 -0.16
C GLY A 227 13.41 14.73 0.19
N LEU A 228 13.92 14.51 1.41
CA LEU A 228 14.38 13.21 1.89
C LEU A 228 13.24 12.40 2.50
N VAL A 229 13.10 11.16 2.07
CA VAL A 229 12.10 10.21 2.56
C VAL A 229 12.79 9.02 3.24
N PRO A 230 12.35 8.57 4.43
CA PRO A 230 12.95 7.41 5.11
C PRO A 230 12.84 6.12 4.27
N LEU A 231 13.87 5.27 4.28
CA LEU A 231 13.87 3.99 3.57
C LEU A 231 12.92 2.94 4.18
N SER A 232 12.78 2.93 5.50
CA SER A 232 11.77 2.17 6.24
C SER A 232 11.78 2.54 7.73
N SER A 233 10.68 2.25 8.44
CA SER A 233 10.61 2.19 9.91
C SER A 233 10.56 0.74 10.35
#